data_AF-A0A9P5TJG2-F1
#
_entry.id   AF-A0A9P5TJG2-F1
#
_cell.length_a   1.000
_cell.length_b   1.000
_cell.length_c   1.000
_cell.angle_alpha   90.00
_cell.angle_beta   90.00
_cell.angle_gamma   90.00
#
_symmetry.space_group_name_H-M   'P 1'
#
loop_
_entity.id
_entity.type
_entity.pdbx_description
1 polymer ?
#
loop_
_entity_poly.entity_id
_entity_poly.type
_entity_poly.pdbx_seq_one_letter_code
_entity_poly.pdbx_strand_id
1 'polypeptide(L)'
;MKVAVFRMHRYDIESLDATLKLVPEERELKFTFLDSLLDEATAIVCLFVNDICNAKVVERLHNLGVKFITLCCAGYNNVNLAAAKHYNMKVVHVPSYSLEAVTEFTVGMLLTVIRKYHKAYNHVQEGNFLLEGLLGFNIQGKTVGLIRTRQIGLLTGKILSKGFSANNIAYGVDNSVCMHGHTLS
;
A
#
# COMPACT_ATOMS: atom_id res chain seq x y z
N MET A 1 14.62 23.71 -5.44
CA MET A 1 15.16 22.36 -5.14
C MET A 1 14.76 21.40 -6.26
N LYS A 2 15.73 20.68 -6.84
CA LYS A 2 15.50 19.65 -7.87
C LYS A 2 15.31 18.29 -7.19
N VAL A 3 14.25 17.58 -7.54
CA VAL A 3 13.90 16.27 -6.95
C VAL A 3 13.79 15.27 -8.09
N ALA A 4 14.67 14.27 -8.09
CA ALA A 4 14.58 13.19 -9.05
C ALA A 4 13.67 12.09 -8.51
N VAL A 5 12.77 11.63 -9.36
CA VAL A 5 11.78 10.62 -8.99
C VAL A 5 11.91 9.45 -9.95
N PHE A 6 12.14 8.25 -9.41
CA PHE A 6 12.45 7.06 -10.20
C PHE A 6 11.20 6.21 -10.41
N ARG A 7 11.10 5.59 -11.60
CA ARG A 7 10.13 4.54 -11.93
C ARG A 7 8.69 4.89 -11.57
N MET A 8 8.25 6.08 -11.95
CA MET A 8 6.88 6.51 -11.72
C MET A 8 5.97 6.01 -12.82
N HIS A 9 4.85 5.40 -12.44
CA HIS A 9 3.77 5.15 -13.38
C HIS A 9 3.00 6.44 -13.63
N ARG A 10 2.22 6.47 -14.71
CA ARG A 10 1.44 7.65 -15.11
C ARG A 10 0.58 8.20 -13.97
N TYR A 11 -0.05 7.33 -13.18
CA TYR A 11 -0.87 7.74 -12.04
C TYR A 11 -0.05 8.40 -10.90
N ASP A 12 1.22 8.02 -10.73
CA ASP A 12 2.09 8.65 -9.74
C ASP A 12 2.49 10.06 -10.18
N ILE A 13 2.80 10.25 -11.46
CA ILE A 13 3.11 11.55 -12.06
C ILE A 13 1.92 12.50 -11.91
N GLU A 14 0.73 12.03 -12.31
CA GLU A 14 -0.51 12.82 -12.21
C GLU A 14 -0.81 13.22 -10.75
N SER A 15 -0.58 12.33 -9.79
CA SER A 15 -0.75 12.63 -8.36
C SER A 15 0.28 13.64 -7.85
N LEU A 16 1.56 13.47 -8.20
CA LEU A 16 2.63 14.40 -7.80
C LEU A 16 2.44 15.79 -8.42
N ASP A 17 2.09 15.88 -9.69
CA ASP A 17 1.81 17.14 -10.37
C ASP A 17 0.59 17.85 -9.78
N ALA A 18 -0.44 17.11 -9.36
CA ALA A 18 -1.57 17.68 -8.64
C ALA A 18 -1.13 18.28 -7.28
N THR A 19 -0.22 17.62 -6.56
CA THR A 19 0.29 18.12 -5.28
C THR A 19 1.23 19.31 -5.43
N LEU A 20 1.97 19.44 -6.55
CA LEU A 20 2.81 20.62 -6.81
C LEU A 20 2.01 21.93 -6.80
N LYS A 21 0.74 21.89 -7.24
CA LYS A 21 -0.16 23.04 -7.24
C LYS A 21 -0.52 23.52 -5.82
N LEU A 22 -0.29 22.67 -4.81
CA LEU A 22 -0.56 22.97 -3.40
C LEU A 22 0.70 23.49 -2.67
N VAL A 23 1.86 23.48 -3.33
CA VAL A 23 3.11 24.00 -2.78
C VAL A 23 3.12 25.52 -2.91
N PRO A 24 3.40 26.29 -1.83
CA PRO A 24 3.54 27.74 -1.91
C PRO A 24 4.61 28.15 -2.93
N GLU A 25 4.34 29.18 -3.75
CA GLU A 25 5.23 29.64 -4.84
C GLU A 25 6.66 29.98 -4.38
N GLU A 26 6.84 30.32 -3.11
CA GLU A 26 8.13 30.60 -2.48
C GLU A 26 9.08 29.38 -2.44
N ARG A 27 8.56 28.16 -2.61
CA ARG A 27 9.34 26.92 -2.70
C ARG A 27 9.37 26.43 -4.13
N GLU A 28 10.39 26.83 -4.88
CA GLU A 28 10.62 26.33 -6.24
C GLU A 28 10.98 24.82 -6.19
N LEU A 29 9.98 23.95 -6.33
CA LEU A 29 10.11 22.50 -6.35
C LEU A 29 9.95 22.00 -7.78
N LYS A 30 11.00 21.40 -8.33
CA LYS A 30 10.98 20.85 -9.69
C LYS A 30 11.20 19.35 -9.63
N PHE A 31 10.18 18.57 -9.99
CA PHE A 31 10.31 17.14 -10.19
C PHE A 31 10.94 16.85 -11.55
N THR A 32 11.86 15.90 -11.59
CA THR A 32 12.38 15.32 -12.83
C THR A 32 12.15 13.82 -12.74
N PHE A 33 11.33 13.31 -13.65
CA PHE A 33 11.02 11.89 -13.74
C PHE A 33 12.10 11.24 -14.60
N LEU A 34 12.90 10.36 -14.01
CA LEU A 34 14.03 9.73 -14.68
C LEU A 34 13.73 8.25 -14.94
N ASP A 35 13.85 7.84 -16.20
CA ASP A 35 13.83 6.43 -16.61
C ASP A 35 15.20 5.76 -16.41
N SER A 36 16.32 6.52 -16.39
CA SER A 36 17.63 6.04 -15.94
C SER A 36 18.65 7.15 -15.58
N LEU A 37 19.63 6.71 -14.77
CA LEU A 37 20.83 7.33 -14.17
C LEU A 37 20.72 8.65 -13.41
N LEU A 38 21.13 8.55 -12.14
CA LEU A 38 21.41 9.63 -11.21
C LEU A 38 22.62 10.45 -11.67
N ASP A 39 22.53 11.76 -11.57
CA ASP A 39 23.65 12.68 -11.72
C ASP A 39 23.91 13.44 -10.40
N GLU A 40 25.02 14.16 -10.32
CA GLU A 40 25.40 14.95 -9.15
C GLU A 40 24.40 16.07 -8.81
N ALA A 41 23.47 16.38 -9.72
CA ALA A 41 22.39 17.34 -9.49
C ALA A 41 21.19 16.72 -8.76
N THR A 42 21.19 15.41 -8.53
CA THR A 42 20.11 14.67 -7.88
C THR A 42 20.20 14.74 -6.35
N ALA A 43 19.34 15.55 -5.73
CA ALA A 43 19.34 15.72 -4.26
C ALA A 43 18.55 14.65 -3.50
N ILE A 44 17.56 14.02 -4.14
CA ILE A 44 16.55 13.13 -3.52
C ILE A 44 16.20 12.00 -4.49
N VAL A 45 15.96 10.80 -3.96
CA VAL A 45 15.45 9.63 -4.72
C VAL A 45 14.16 9.12 -4.07
N CYS A 46 13.04 8.97 -4.83
CA CYS A 46 11.87 8.20 -4.35
C CYS A 46 11.99 6.72 -4.74
N LEU A 47 11.80 5.84 -3.76
CA LEU A 47 11.74 4.39 -3.91
C LEU A 47 10.31 3.88 -3.69
N PHE A 48 9.99 2.77 -4.35
CA PHE A 48 8.74 2.02 -4.20
C PHE A 48 8.97 0.68 -3.50
N VAL A 49 7.88 -0.04 -3.16
CA VAL A 49 7.94 -1.29 -2.36
C VAL A 49 8.80 -2.39 -2.98
N ASN A 50 8.97 -2.39 -4.30
CA ASN A 50 9.70 -3.42 -5.04
C ASN A 50 11.16 -3.05 -5.32
N ASP A 51 11.61 -1.84 -4.96
CA ASP A 51 12.99 -1.44 -5.18
C ASP A 51 13.93 -2.05 -4.14
N ILE A 52 15.18 -2.34 -4.53
CA ILE A 52 16.19 -2.90 -3.63
C ILE A 52 17.16 -1.78 -3.24
N CYS A 53 17.12 -1.34 -1.98
CA CYS A 53 18.03 -0.33 -1.44
C CYS A 53 18.88 -0.92 -0.31
N ASN A 54 19.74 -1.86 -0.69
CA ASN A 54 20.70 -2.48 0.22
C ASN A 54 21.91 -1.57 0.50
N ALA A 55 22.82 -1.99 1.39
CA ALA A 55 23.96 -1.17 1.80
C ALA A 55 24.83 -0.67 0.63
N LYS A 56 25.05 -1.52 -0.40
CA LYS A 56 25.82 -1.15 -1.60
C LYS A 56 25.11 -0.07 -2.43
N VAL A 57 23.78 -0.14 -2.51
CA VAL A 57 22.98 0.89 -3.19
C VAL A 57 23.06 2.20 -2.42
N VAL A 58 22.89 2.17 -1.10
CA VAL A 58 23.01 3.37 -0.26
C VAL A 58 24.38 4.04 -0.41
N GLU A 59 25.47 3.28 -0.38
CA GLU A 59 26.82 3.79 -0.62
C GLU A 59 26.95 4.46 -1.98
N ARG A 60 26.44 3.83 -3.04
CA ARG A 60 26.45 4.43 -4.39
C ARG A 60 25.64 5.73 -4.44
N LEU A 61 24.47 5.77 -3.81
CA LEU A 61 23.66 6.99 -3.73
C LEU A 61 24.41 8.11 -3.01
N HIS A 62 25.10 7.79 -1.92
CA HIS A 62 25.93 8.76 -1.20
C HIS A 62 27.06 9.31 -2.07
N ASN A 63 27.78 8.44 -2.80
CA ASN A 63 28.86 8.84 -3.70
C ASN A 63 28.38 9.73 -4.86
N LEU A 64 27.10 9.64 -5.22
CA LEU A 64 26.46 10.49 -6.23
C LEU A 64 25.89 11.79 -5.63
N GLY A 65 26.12 12.06 -4.34
CA GLY A 65 25.70 13.29 -3.68
C GLY A 65 24.26 13.30 -3.14
N VAL A 66 23.56 12.17 -3.17
CA VAL A 66 22.18 12.06 -2.68
C VAL A 66 22.14 12.22 -1.16
N LYS A 67 21.23 13.08 -0.66
CA LYS A 67 21.10 13.38 0.79
C LYS A 67 19.82 12.80 1.39
N PHE A 68 18.80 12.53 0.57
CA PHE A 68 17.50 12.04 1.01
C PHE A 68 17.04 10.84 0.19
N ILE A 69 16.52 9.83 0.89
CA ILE A 69 15.81 8.69 0.34
C ILE A 69 14.35 8.83 0.77
N THR A 70 13.45 9.05 -0.17
CA THR A 70 12.01 9.08 0.09
C THR A 70 11.40 7.74 -0.32
N LEU A 71 10.37 7.29 0.39
CA LEU A 71 9.57 6.14 0.01
C LEU A 71 8.13 6.59 -0.21
N CYS A 72 7.62 6.30 -1.40
CA CYS A 72 6.25 6.59 -1.79
C CYS A 72 5.29 5.49 -1.26
N CYS A 73 5.70 4.73 -0.23
CA CYS A 73 4.98 3.61 0.35
C CYS A 73 5.15 3.57 1.89
N ALA A 74 4.26 2.83 2.56
CA ALA A 74 4.25 2.73 4.01
C ALA A 74 5.35 1.80 4.56
N GLY A 75 5.69 0.74 3.83
CA GLY A 75 6.75 -0.19 4.21
C GLY A 75 8.12 0.33 3.81
N TYR A 76 9.14 0.05 4.64
CA TYR A 76 10.53 0.44 4.41
C TYR A 76 11.51 -0.73 4.57
N ASN A 77 11.00 -1.96 4.52
CA ASN A 77 11.79 -3.20 4.72
C ASN A 77 12.89 -3.38 3.65
N ASN A 78 12.72 -2.73 2.52
CA ASN A 78 13.60 -2.80 1.36
C ASN A 78 14.77 -1.80 1.42
N VAL A 79 14.86 -0.98 2.48
CA VAL A 79 15.93 0.01 2.69
C VAL A 79 16.82 -0.41 3.86
N ASN A 80 18.13 -0.43 3.64
CA ASN A 80 19.10 -0.63 4.72
C ASN A 80 19.25 0.65 5.55
N LEU A 81 18.42 0.78 6.58
CA LEU A 81 18.40 1.94 7.49
C LEU A 81 19.73 2.13 8.23
N ALA A 82 20.46 1.06 8.53
CA ALA A 82 21.76 1.15 9.19
C ALA A 82 22.81 1.80 8.29
N ALA A 83 22.87 1.40 7.02
CA ALA A 83 23.74 2.02 6.02
C ALA A 83 23.33 3.48 5.76
N ALA A 84 22.04 3.78 5.65
CA ALA A 84 21.56 5.14 5.44
C ALA A 84 21.98 6.05 6.60
N LYS A 85 21.85 5.56 7.84
CA LYS A 85 22.31 6.27 9.04
C LYS A 85 23.83 6.46 9.05
N HIS A 86 24.60 5.47 8.62
CA HIS A 86 26.07 5.54 8.56
C HIS A 86 26.54 6.67 7.62
N TYR A 87 25.93 6.79 6.44
CA TYR A 87 26.24 7.86 5.47
C TYR A 87 25.49 9.18 5.72
N ASN A 88 24.84 9.31 6.88
CA ASN A 88 24.04 10.49 7.26
C ASN A 88 22.96 10.87 6.23
N MET A 89 22.39 9.87 5.55
CA MET A 89 21.29 10.03 4.61
C MET A 89 19.96 9.94 5.36
N LYS A 90 19.05 10.89 5.08
CA LYS A 90 17.72 10.88 5.70
C LYS A 90 16.77 9.99 4.91
N VAL A 91 16.10 9.07 5.60
CA VAL A 91 15.04 8.23 5.04
C VAL A 91 13.70 8.74 5.51
N VAL A 92 12.79 9.03 4.58
CA VAL A 92 11.42 9.44 4.86
C VAL A 92 10.46 8.54 4.09
N HIS A 93 9.30 8.23 4.66
CA HIS A 93 8.30 7.38 4.02
C HIS A 93 6.91 7.97 4.25
N VAL A 94 5.92 7.51 3.48
CA VAL A 94 4.52 7.91 3.67
C VAL A 94 3.88 6.92 4.67
N PRO A 95 3.66 7.29 5.94
CA PRO A 95 3.29 6.34 6.98
C PRO A 95 1.89 5.74 6.81
N SER A 96 0.99 6.44 6.11
CA SER A 96 -0.37 5.97 5.85
C SER A 96 -0.87 6.50 4.52
N TYR A 97 -1.19 5.58 3.60
CA TYR A 97 -2.17 5.81 2.53
C TYR A 97 -3.58 5.47 3.07
N SER A 98 -4.64 5.70 2.29
CA SER A 98 -6.01 5.42 2.75
C SER A 98 -6.16 3.96 3.21
N LEU A 99 -6.32 3.79 4.52
CA LEU A 99 -6.52 2.49 5.15
C LEU A 99 -7.84 1.89 4.70
N GLU A 100 -8.83 2.75 4.45
CA GLU A 100 -10.13 2.44 3.89
C GLU A 100 -9.97 1.79 2.52
N ALA A 101 -9.17 2.36 1.61
CA ALA A 101 -8.97 1.80 0.27
C ALA A 101 -8.46 0.35 0.29
N VAL A 102 -7.47 0.03 1.15
CA VAL A 102 -6.97 -1.35 1.25
C VAL A 102 -7.92 -2.26 2.01
N THR A 103 -8.64 -1.73 2.98
CA THR A 103 -9.71 -2.46 3.67
C THR A 103 -10.83 -2.85 2.70
N GLU A 104 -11.31 -1.91 1.90
CA GLU A 104 -12.35 -2.09 0.90
C GLU A 104 -11.89 -3.06 -0.20
N PHE A 105 -10.66 -2.91 -0.68
CA PHE A 105 -10.07 -3.85 -1.64
C PHE A 105 -10.07 -5.29 -1.11
N THR A 106 -9.70 -5.48 0.17
CA THR A 106 -9.69 -6.80 0.82
C THR A 106 -11.10 -7.40 0.85
N VAL A 107 -12.11 -6.61 1.21
CA VAL A 107 -13.52 -7.07 1.24
C VAL A 107 -14.03 -7.35 -0.19
N GLY A 108 -13.67 -6.52 -1.17
CA GLY A 108 -14.00 -6.75 -2.58
C GLY A 108 -13.40 -8.04 -3.14
N MET A 109 -12.15 -8.35 -2.78
CA MET A 109 -11.49 -9.62 -3.13
C MET A 109 -12.17 -10.82 -2.49
N LEU A 110 -12.56 -10.72 -1.22
CA LEU A 110 -13.34 -11.75 -0.53
C LEU A 110 -14.65 -12.05 -1.29
N LEU A 111 -15.40 -11.02 -1.66
CA LEU A 111 -16.64 -11.18 -2.42
C LEU A 111 -16.39 -11.76 -3.82
N THR A 112 -15.32 -11.34 -4.49
CA THR A 112 -14.93 -11.86 -5.80
C THR A 112 -14.67 -13.37 -5.77
N VAL A 113 -14.09 -13.88 -4.69
CA VAL A 113 -13.87 -15.33 -4.50
C VAL A 113 -15.18 -16.04 -4.17
N ILE A 114 -15.95 -15.53 -3.21
CA ILE A 114 -17.19 -16.16 -2.75
C ILE A 114 -18.23 -16.23 -3.86
N ARG A 115 -18.42 -15.14 -4.61
CA ARG A 115 -19.42 -15.01 -5.67
C ARG A 115 -18.87 -15.32 -7.06
N LYS A 116 -17.57 -15.60 -7.18
CA LYS A 116 -16.87 -15.94 -8.42
C LYS A 116 -17.10 -14.91 -9.54
N TYR A 117 -17.12 -13.62 -9.19
CA TYR A 117 -17.34 -12.53 -10.16
C TYR A 117 -16.39 -12.59 -11.35
N HIS A 118 -15.12 -12.95 -11.10
CA HIS A 118 -14.10 -13.13 -12.13
C HIS A 118 -14.46 -14.19 -13.18
N LYS A 119 -15.19 -15.27 -12.81
CA LYS A 119 -15.68 -16.28 -13.77
C LYS A 119 -17.00 -15.85 -14.41
N ALA A 120 -17.92 -15.32 -13.61
CA ALA A 120 -19.22 -14.86 -14.08
C ALA A 120 -19.08 -13.79 -15.17
N TYR A 121 -18.13 -12.87 -15.02
CA TYR A 121 -17.82 -11.84 -16.02
C TYR A 121 -17.44 -12.46 -17.37
N ASN A 122 -16.55 -13.45 -17.38
CA ASN A 122 -16.14 -14.13 -18.62
C ASN A 122 -17.31 -14.89 -19.27
N HIS A 123 -18.14 -15.58 -18.47
CA HIS A 123 -19.33 -16.26 -19.01
C HIS A 123 -20.27 -15.28 -19.71
N VAL A 124 -20.57 -14.14 -19.08
CA VAL A 124 -21.45 -13.13 -19.68
C VAL A 124 -20.86 -12.53 -20.96
N GLN A 125 -19.55 -12.30 -21.01
CA GLN A 125 -18.87 -11.82 -22.22
C GLN A 125 -18.97 -12.82 -23.38
N GLU A 126 -19.01 -14.12 -23.08
CA GLU A 126 -19.16 -15.21 -24.06
C GLU A 126 -20.64 -15.54 -24.36
N GLY A 127 -21.60 -14.79 -23.79
CA GLY A 127 -23.03 -15.07 -23.94
C GLY A 127 -23.53 -16.29 -23.16
N ASN A 128 -22.72 -16.83 -22.26
CA ASN A 128 -23.08 -17.93 -21.37
C ASN A 128 -23.70 -17.38 -20.07
N PHE A 129 -24.97 -17.72 -19.82
CA PHE A 129 -25.70 -17.28 -18.61
C PHE A 129 -25.95 -18.43 -17.62
N LEU A 130 -25.32 -19.59 -17.83
CA LEU A 130 -25.44 -20.72 -16.91
C LEU A 130 -24.72 -20.38 -15.60
N LEU A 131 -25.39 -20.69 -14.48
CA LEU A 131 -24.88 -20.46 -13.12
C LEU A 131 -24.12 -21.67 -12.55
N GLU A 132 -23.99 -22.73 -13.33
CA GLU A 132 -23.31 -23.95 -12.90
C GLU A 132 -21.86 -23.63 -12.52
N GLY A 133 -21.43 -24.12 -11.35
CA GLY A 133 -20.10 -23.81 -10.81
C GLY A 133 -19.91 -22.39 -10.29
N LEU A 134 -20.90 -21.48 -10.40
CA LEU A 134 -20.85 -20.11 -9.89
C LEU A 134 -21.50 -19.91 -8.52
N LEU A 135 -22.21 -20.93 -8.00
CA LEU A 135 -22.79 -20.86 -6.67
C LEU A 135 -21.72 -20.59 -5.60
N GLY A 136 -22.02 -19.59 -4.78
CA GLY A 136 -21.22 -19.15 -3.64
C GLY A 136 -21.92 -19.47 -2.31
N PHE A 137 -21.49 -18.79 -1.25
CA PHE A 137 -22.12 -18.91 0.07
C PHE A 137 -22.29 -17.55 0.74
N ASN A 138 -23.16 -17.50 1.75
CA ASN A 138 -23.36 -16.28 2.53
C ASN A 138 -22.31 -16.18 3.64
N ILE A 139 -21.73 -14.98 3.78
CA ILE A 139 -20.76 -14.63 4.84
C ILE A 139 -21.44 -14.58 6.20
N GLN A 140 -22.73 -14.25 6.25
CA GLN A 140 -23.50 -14.20 7.49
C GLN A 140 -23.37 -15.49 8.31
N GLY A 141 -23.03 -15.31 9.59
CA GLY A 141 -22.79 -16.38 10.56
C GLY A 141 -21.52 -17.20 10.33
N LYS A 142 -20.71 -16.91 9.31
CA LYS A 142 -19.41 -17.59 9.10
C LYS A 142 -18.36 -17.01 10.03
N THR A 143 -17.40 -17.86 10.39
CA THR A 143 -16.24 -17.44 11.19
C THR A 143 -15.14 -16.92 10.27
N VAL A 144 -14.64 -15.71 10.54
CA VAL A 144 -13.52 -15.09 9.82
C VAL A 144 -12.34 -14.91 10.77
N GLY A 145 -11.20 -15.51 10.40
CA GLY A 145 -9.95 -15.33 11.12
C GLY A 145 -9.15 -14.12 10.62
N LEU A 146 -8.82 -13.21 11.53
CA LEU A 146 -7.98 -12.03 11.28
C LEU A 146 -6.58 -12.27 11.86
N ILE A 147 -5.58 -12.42 10.99
CA ILE A 147 -4.18 -12.57 11.39
C ILE A 147 -3.53 -11.19 11.38
N ARG A 148 -3.10 -10.74 12.56
CA ARG A 148 -2.59 -9.39 12.90
C ARG A 148 -3.68 -8.31 12.82
N THR A 149 -4.19 -7.93 13.98
CA THR A 149 -5.20 -6.87 14.15
C THR A 149 -4.58 -5.49 14.32
N ARG A 150 -3.81 -5.05 13.32
CA ARG A 150 -3.45 -3.62 13.18
C ARG A 150 -4.59 -2.85 12.52
N GLN A 151 -4.36 -1.58 12.20
CA GLN A 151 -5.39 -0.67 11.67
C GLN A 151 -6.23 -1.28 10.53
N ILE A 152 -5.58 -1.87 9.51
CA ILE A 152 -6.29 -2.52 8.39
C ILE A 152 -7.13 -3.71 8.88
N GLY A 153 -6.53 -4.63 9.64
CA GLY A 153 -7.23 -5.82 10.14
C GLY A 153 -8.43 -5.49 11.03
N LEU A 154 -8.33 -4.44 11.86
CA LEU A 154 -9.43 -3.95 12.68
C LEU A 154 -10.57 -3.37 11.83
N LEU A 155 -10.26 -2.58 10.81
CA LEU A 155 -11.25 -2.03 9.88
C LEU A 155 -11.92 -3.14 9.06
N THR A 156 -11.15 -4.10 8.54
CA THR A 156 -11.70 -5.26 7.82
C THR A 156 -12.62 -6.06 8.73
N GLY A 157 -12.19 -6.33 9.96
CA GLY A 157 -13.01 -7.00 10.96
C GLY A 157 -14.32 -6.26 11.22
N LYS A 158 -14.26 -4.93 11.40
CA LYS A 158 -15.46 -4.10 11.61
C LYS A 158 -16.45 -4.23 10.44
N ILE A 159 -16.00 -4.19 9.19
CA ILE A 159 -16.87 -4.35 8.03
C ILE A 159 -17.50 -5.74 8.00
N LEU A 160 -16.71 -6.79 8.25
CA LEU A 160 -17.20 -8.17 8.19
C LEU A 160 -18.19 -8.48 9.33
N SER A 161 -17.93 -8.01 10.56
CA SER A 161 -18.84 -8.25 11.68
C SER A 161 -20.09 -7.37 11.62
N LYS A 162 -19.95 -6.06 11.39
CA LYS A 162 -21.10 -5.13 11.40
C LYS A 162 -21.85 -5.07 10.06
N GLY A 163 -21.15 -5.25 8.95
CA GLY A 163 -21.74 -5.17 7.60
C GLY A 163 -22.26 -6.50 7.07
N PHE A 164 -21.60 -7.61 7.41
CA PHE A 164 -21.97 -8.94 6.92
C PHE A 164 -22.41 -9.92 8.01
N SER A 165 -22.47 -9.49 9.28
CA SER A 165 -22.85 -10.34 10.42
C SER A 165 -21.99 -11.61 10.51
N ALA A 166 -20.69 -11.49 10.25
CA ALA A 166 -19.71 -12.55 10.43
C ALA A 166 -19.23 -12.64 11.89
N ASN A 167 -18.84 -13.83 12.32
CA ASN A 167 -18.18 -14.07 13.59
C ASN A 167 -16.67 -13.90 13.41
N ASN A 168 -16.05 -12.88 14.00
CA ASN A 168 -14.61 -12.68 13.85
C ASN A 168 -13.83 -13.38 14.96
N ILE A 169 -12.70 -13.97 14.61
CA ILE A 169 -11.65 -14.37 15.56
C ILE A 169 -10.35 -13.68 15.14
N ALA A 170 -9.47 -13.38 16.10
CA ALA A 170 -8.27 -12.61 15.84
C ALA A 170 -7.05 -13.24 16.51
N TYR A 171 -5.88 -13.12 15.86
CA TYR A 171 -4.60 -13.54 16.40
C TYR A 171 -3.52 -12.49 16.07
N GLY A 172 -2.80 -11.98 17.08
CA GLY A 172 -1.79 -10.93 16.92
C GLY A 172 -0.83 -10.84 18.10
N VAL A 173 0.31 -10.18 17.89
CA VAL A 173 1.41 -10.04 18.89
C VAL A 173 1.06 -9.02 19.99
N ASP A 174 0.12 -8.11 19.72
CA ASP A 174 -0.44 -7.20 20.72
C ASP A 174 -1.71 -7.84 21.31
N ASN A 175 -1.58 -8.44 22.50
CA ASN A 175 -2.62 -9.19 23.23
C ASN A 175 -3.87 -8.38 23.66
N SER A 176 -4.07 -7.16 23.17
CA SER A 176 -5.07 -6.23 23.72
C SER A 176 -6.46 -6.30 23.09
N VAL A 177 -6.69 -7.10 22.04
CA VAL A 177 -8.04 -7.18 21.44
C VAL A 177 -8.41 -8.60 21.02
N CYS A 178 -8.77 -9.42 22.01
CA CYS A 178 -9.62 -10.58 21.76
C CYS A 178 -11.03 -10.09 21.40
N MET A 179 -11.31 -9.93 20.11
CA MET A 179 -12.68 -9.71 19.60
C MET A 179 -13.46 -11.03 19.71
N HIS A 180 -13.76 -11.50 20.92
CA HIS A 180 -14.77 -12.55 21.10
C HIS A 180 -16.14 -11.88 21.08
N GLY A 181 -17.00 -12.37 20.18
CA GLY A 181 -18.34 -11.84 20.01
C GLY A 181 -19.10 -11.85 21.32
N HIS A 182 -19.36 -10.65 21.85
CA HIS A 182 -20.63 -10.21 22.41
C HIS A 182 -20.55 -8.69 22.56
N THR A 183 -21.39 -7.99 21.79
CA THR A 183 -21.84 -6.60 22.02
C THR A 183 -20.75 -5.51 22.06
N LEU A 184 -20.62 -4.78 20.96
CA LEU A 184 -20.19 -3.37 20.99
C LEU A 184 -21.43 -2.53 20.66
N SER A 185 -22.23 -2.26 21.69
CA SER A 185 -23.14 -1.12 21.77
C SER A 185 -22.34 0.17 21.83
#